data_AF-A0A132B4S3-F1
#
_entry.id   AF-A0A132B4S3-F1
#
_cell.length_a   1.000
_cell.length_b   1.000
_cell.length_c   1.000
_cell.angle_alpha   90.00
_cell.angle_beta   90.00
_cell.angle_gamma   90.00
#
_symmetry.space_group_name_H-M   'P 1'
#
loop_
_entity.id
_entity.type
_entity.pdbx_description
1 polymer ?
#
loop_
_entity_poly.entity_id
_entity_poly.type
_entity_poly.pdbx_seq_one_letter_code
_entity_poly.pdbx_strand_id
1 'polypeptide(L)'
;TSLALAYIHSKSVVHGDMSCRNILVCQDWIVKIGDFGGSMIDDGESLGIGEEIRYELPLRGRTWEARPSIKKELFPLGSALYEIAAWKMPFDGLQDEEVEKNYAEEKFPSVEALVLGDIIRRCWDEQVDSATDVLKFIVLCILGKMVA
;
A
#
# COMPACT_ATOMS: atom_id res chain seq x y z
N THR A 1 7.61 -2.87 -7.25
CA THR A 1 7.15 -2.76 -5.86
C THR A 1 6.43 -4.01 -5.38
N SER A 2 5.24 -4.37 -5.91
CA SER A 2 4.50 -5.56 -5.42
C SER A 2 5.27 -6.89 -5.52
N LEU A 3 6.12 -7.06 -6.54
CA LEU A 3 7.04 -8.20 -6.63
C LEU A 3 8.05 -8.27 -5.46
N ALA A 4 8.58 -7.12 -5.04
CA ALA A 4 9.53 -7.05 -3.94
C ALA A 4 8.83 -7.33 -2.61
N LEU A 5 7.63 -6.77 -2.37
CA LEU A 5 6.82 -7.11 -1.20
C LEU A 5 6.46 -8.61 -1.15
N ALA A 6 6.01 -9.17 -2.28
CA ALA A 6 5.71 -10.61 -2.38
C ALA A 6 6.94 -11.46 -2.03
N TYR A 7 8.13 -11.04 -2.46
CA TYR A 7 9.38 -11.71 -2.14
C TYR A 7 9.70 -11.64 -0.64
N ILE A 8 9.67 -10.46 -0.01
CA ILE A 8 10.02 -10.34 1.42
C ILE A 8 8.99 -11.05 2.31
N HIS A 9 7.69 -11.00 1.95
CA HIS A 9 6.65 -11.76 2.65
C HIS A 9 6.89 -13.28 2.56
N SER A 10 7.40 -13.78 1.43
CA SER A 10 7.80 -15.20 1.29
C SER A 10 8.98 -15.60 2.20
N LYS A 11 9.66 -14.62 2.79
CA LYS A 11 10.73 -14.78 3.77
C LYS A 11 10.28 -14.46 5.20
N SER A 12 8.96 -14.38 5.43
CA SER A 12 8.37 -13.97 6.70
C SER A 12 8.79 -12.57 7.15
N VAL A 13 9.14 -11.69 6.20
CA VAL A 13 9.51 -10.30 6.49
C VAL A 13 8.35 -9.39 6.12
N VAL A 14 7.99 -8.50 7.04
CA VAL A 14 7.02 -7.39 6.83
C VAL A 14 7.81 -6.09 6.80
N HIS A 15 7.52 -5.19 5.86
CA HIS A 15 8.28 -3.94 5.69
C HIS A 15 8.04 -2.95 6.84
N GLY A 16 6.78 -2.78 7.24
CA GLY A 16 6.33 -1.95 8.35
C GLY A 16 6.15 -0.47 8.03
N ASP A 17 6.81 0.03 6.98
CA ASP A 17 6.75 1.44 6.55
C ASP A 17 6.66 1.58 5.02
N MET A 18 5.63 0.99 4.42
CA MET A 18 5.49 0.99 2.97
C MET A 18 4.95 2.35 2.49
N SER A 19 5.74 3.09 1.71
CA SER A 19 5.27 4.31 1.02
C SER A 19 6.10 4.68 -0.20
N CYS A 20 5.65 5.64 -1.01
CA CYS A 20 6.43 6.13 -2.15
C CYS A 20 7.77 6.76 -1.74
N ARG A 21 7.92 7.27 -0.51
CA ARG A 21 9.21 7.79 -0.02
C ARG A 21 10.27 6.71 0.09
N ASN A 22 9.84 5.48 0.37
CA ASN A 22 10.68 4.31 0.53
C ASN A 22 10.82 3.50 -0.78
N ILE A 23 10.29 4.01 -1.90
CA ILE A 23 10.47 3.44 -3.24
C ILE A 23 11.55 4.24 -3.97
N LEU A 24 12.69 3.59 -4.24
CA LEU A 24 13.82 4.18 -4.94
C LEU A 24 13.80 3.81 -6.42
N VAL A 25 14.05 4.80 -7.28
CA VAL A 25 14.32 4.58 -8.71
C VAL A 25 15.82 4.66 -8.94
N CYS A 26 16.42 3.53 -9.29
CA CYS A 26 17.84 3.39 -9.57
C CYS A 26 18.12 3.55 -11.08
N GLN A 27 19.40 3.43 -11.45
CA GLN A 27 19.83 3.32 -12.85
C GLN A 27 19.03 2.24 -13.60
N ASP A 28 18.81 2.46 -14.89
CA ASP A 28 18.06 1.58 -15.79
C ASP A 28 16.58 1.39 -15.38
N TRP A 29 15.99 2.39 -14.70
CA TRP A 29 14.60 2.39 -14.23
C TRP A 29 14.27 1.23 -13.27
N ILE A 30 15.28 0.68 -12.60
CA ILE A 30 15.10 -0.39 -11.63
C ILE A 30 14.51 0.20 -10.35
N VAL A 31 13.34 -0.31 -9.96
CA VAL A 31 12.66 0.08 -8.73
C VAL A 31 13.09 -0.82 -7.57
N LYS A 32 13.46 -0.22 -6.44
CA LYS A 32 13.82 -0.93 -5.19
C LYS A 32 13.01 -0.41 -4.02
N ILE A 33 12.69 -1.28 -3.07
CA ILE A 33 12.15 -0.90 -1.77
C ILE A 33 13.34 -0.68 -0.84
N GLY A 34 13.35 0.45 -0.14
CA GLY A 34 14.35 0.82 0.85
C GLY A 34 13.72 1.09 2.22
N ASP A 35 14.56 1.46 3.19
CA ASP A 35 14.19 1.76 4.58
C ASP A 35 13.42 0.66 5.33
N PHE A 36 14.18 -0.33 5.81
CA PHE A 36 13.67 -1.43 6.64
C PHE A 36 13.68 -1.09 8.14
N GLY A 37 13.74 0.19 8.53
CA GLY A 37 13.81 0.62 9.93
C GLY A 37 12.60 0.18 10.76
N GLY A 38 11.43 0.08 10.14
CA GLY A 38 10.18 -0.41 10.75
C GLY A 38 9.90 -1.91 10.53
N SER A 39 10.83 -2.64 9.91
CA SER A 39 10.59 -4.02 9.47
C SER A 39 10.64 -5.04 10.60
N MET A 40 10.00 -6.18 10.37
CA MET A 40 9.94 -7.29 11.32
C MET A 40 10.03 -8.65 10.62
N ILE A 41 10.38 -9.66 11.41
CA ILE A 41 10.49 -11.06 10.99
C ILE A 41 9.52 -11.90 11.82
N ASP A 42 8.87 -12.88 11.20
CA ASP A 42 8.01 -13.90 11.84
C ASP A 42 6.85 -13.29 12.67
N ASP A 43 6.20 -12.23 12.15
CA ASP A 43 5.09 -11.52 12.82
C ASP A 43 5.42 -11.06 14.25
N GLY A 44 6.67 -10.62 14.48
CA GLY A 44 7.07 -9.97 15.73
C GLY A 44 6.22 -8.74 16.09
N GLU A 45 6.50 -8.09 17.21
CA GLU A 45 5.78 -6.85 17.56
C GLU A 45 6.15 -5.71 16.61
N SER A 46 5.13 -5.12 15.99
CA SER A 46 5.28 -3.91 15.18
C SER A 46 5.30 -2.75 16.14
N LEU A 47 6.37 -1.98 16.13
CA LEU A 47 6.45 -0.81 16.99
C LEU A 47 5.43 0.27 16.59
N GLY A 48 4.83 0.18 15.39
CA GLY A 48 3.93 1.21 14.84
C GLY A 48 4.61 2.56 14.65
N ILE A 49 5.94 2.61 14.79
CA ILE A 49 6.76 3.81 14.66
C ILE A 49 7.06 3.95 13.16
N GLY A 50 6.22 4.66 12.41
CA GLY A 50 6.54 5.02 11.04
C GLY A 50 5.37 5.13 10.06
N GLU A 51 4.19 4.58 10.38
CA GLU A 51 3.04 4.65 9.46
C GLU A 51 2.65 6.10 9.20
N GLU A 52 2.74 6.54 7.95
CA GLU A 52 2.26 7.85 7.55
C GLU A 52 0.73 7.85 7.50
N ILE A 53 0.09 8.94 7.91
CA ILE A 53 -1.37 9.05 7.95
C ILE A 53 -2.08 8.64 6.64
N ARG A 54 -1.50 8.98 5.47
CA ARG A 54 -2.08 8.63 4.15
C ARG A 54 -1.88 7.16 3.76
N TYR A 55 -0.99 6.48 4.45
CA TYR A 55 -0.56 5.09 4.24
C TYR A 55 -1.02 4.16 5.37
N GLU A 56 -1.52 4.72 6.47
CA GLU A 56 -1.98 4.01 7.65
C GLU A 56 -3.29 3.26 7.40
N LEU A 57 -3.32 1.97 7.76
CA LEU A 57 -4.55 1.17 7.68
C LEU A 57 -5.57 1.67 8.71
N PRO A 58 -6.80 2.04 8.29
CA PRO A 58 -7.84 2.52 9.19
C PRO A 58 -8.27 1.43 10.18
N LEU A 59 -8.60 1.86 11.41
CA LEU A 59 -8.95 0.95 12.50
C LEU A 59 -10.16 0.07 12.19
N ARG A 60 -11.20 0.58 11.50
CA ARG A 60 -12.43 -0.16 11.19
C ARG A 60 -13.06 -0.84 12.41
N GLY A 61 -13.07 -0.14 13.53
CA GLY A 61 -13.57 -0.66 14.82
C GLY A 61 -12.63 -1.61 15.55
N ARG A 62 -11.42 -1.88 15.02
CA ARG A 62 -10.35 -2.61 15.71
C ARG A 62 -9.54 -1.68 16.61
N THR A 63 -8.78 -2.25 17.54
CA THR A 63 -7.69 -1.51 18.20
C THR A 63 -6.47 -1.43 17.27
N TRP A 64 -5.51 -0.58 17.63
CA TRP A 64 -4.27 -0.41 16.86
C TRP A 64 -3.52 -1.72 16.64
N GLU A 65 -3.40 -2.53 17.69
CA GLU A 65 -2.68 -3.80 17.74
C GLU A 65 -3.46 -4.93 17.05
N ALA A 66 -4.79 -4.82 17.01
CA ALA A 66 -5.66 -5.81 16.38
C ALA A 66 -5.73 -5.67 14.85
N ARG A 67 -5.02 -4.69 14.25
CA ARG A 67 -4.90 -4.55 12.80
C ARG A 67 -4.07 -5.70 12.21
N PRO A 68 -4.58 -6.46 11.23
CA PRO A 68 -3.86 -7.61 10.67
C PRO A 68 -2.54 -7.18 10.02
N SER A 69 -1.44 -7.89 10.32
CA SER A 69 -0.09 -7.56 9.82
C SER A 69 -0.05 -7.40 8.31
N ILE A 70 -0.61 -8.37 7.57
CA ILE A 70 -0.64 -8.32 6.11
C ILE A 70 -1.46 -7.14 5.56
N LYS A 71 -2.56 -6.75 6.23
CA LYS A 71 -3.40 -5.65 5.75
C LYS A 71 -2.73 -4.29 5.99
N LYS A 72 -1.90 -4.19 7.04
CA LYS A 72 -1.02 -3.04 7.28
C LYS A 72 0.06 -2.87 6.22
N GLU A 73 0.34 -3.87 5.37
CA GLU A 73 1.24 -3.73 4.20
C GLU A 73 0.46 -3.43 2.91
N LEU A 74 -0.69 -4.08 2.74
CA LEU A 74 -1.44 -4.02 1.48
C LEU A 74 -2.20 -2.71 1.31
N PHE A 75 -2.72 -2.14 2.39
CA PHE A 75 -3.33 -0.82 2.36
C PHE A 75 -2.33 0.26 1.89
N PRO A 76 -1.15 0.42 2.52
CA PRO A 76 -0.15 1.38 2.05
C PRO A 76 0.37 1.07 0.64
N LEU A 77 0.48 -0.19 0.25
CA LEU A 77 0.78 -0.53 -1.15
C LEU A 77 -0.29 0.02 -2.10
N GLY A 78 -1.57 -0.05 -1.73
CA GLY A 78 -2.68 0.60 -2.46
C GLY A 78 -2.50 2.12 -2.56
N SER A 79 -2.14 2.77 -1.45
CA SER A 79 -1.85 4.21 -1.42
C SER A 79 -0.65 4.60 -2.30
N ALA A 80 0.42 3.79 -2.32
CA ALA A 80 1.57 4.01 -3.21
C ALA A 80 1.17 3.87 -4.70
N LEU A 81 0.37 2.86 -5.03
CA LEU A 81 -0.14 2.67 -6.39
C LEU A 81 -1.05 3.84 -6.82
N TYR A 82 -1.87 4.35 -5.91
CA TYR A 82 -2.65 5.57 -6.14
C TYR A 82 -1.74 6.75 -6.42
N GLU A 83 -0.74 7.00 -5.57
CA GLU A 83 0.16 8.15 -5.71
C GLU A 83 0.89 8.14 -7.05
N ILE A 84 1.37 6.97 -7.48
CA ILE A 84 2.02 6.78 -8.79
C ILE A 84 1.02 7.00 -9.94
N ALA A 85 -0.20 6.45 -9.85
CA ALA A 85 -1.17 6.53 -10.94
C ALA A 85 -1.83 7.91 -11.07
N ALA A 86 -2.07 8.58 -9.94
CA ALA A 86 -2.74 9.87 -9.87
C ALA A 86 -1.78 11.06 -9.91
N TRP A 87 -0.47 10.82 -9.77
CA TRP A 87 0.58 11.85 -9.61
C TRP A 87 0.37 12.77 -8.41
N LYS A 88 -0.33 12.28 -7.38
CA LYS A 88 -0.75 13.02 -6.18
C LYS A 88 -0.97 12.04 -5.04
N MET A 89 -0.63 12.42 -3.82
CA MET A 89 -0.93 11.59 -2.66
C MET A 89 -2.45 11.39 -2.46
N PRO A 90 -2.90 10.33 -1.79
CA PRO A 90 -4.29 10.24 -1.34
C PRO A 90 -4.65 11.48 -0.51
N PHE A 91 -5.77 12.13 -0.85
CA PHE A 91 -6.19 13.38 -0.21
C PHE A 91 -5.11 14.48 -0.20
N ASP A 92 -4.44 14.65 -1.33
CA ASP A 92 -3.48 15.73 -1.55
C ASP A 92 -4.10 17.10 -1.21
N GLY A 93 -3.36 17.90 -0.44
CA GLY A 93 -3.78 19.23 0.04
C GLY A 93 -4.64 19.27 1.31
N LEU A 94 -5.15 18.13 1.81
CA LEU A 94 -5.84 18.08 3.11
C LEU A 94 -4.85 18.00 4.29
N GLN A 95 -5.26 18.43 5.48
CA GLN A 95 -4.48 18.18 6.70
C GLN A 95 -4.66 16.74 7.18
N ASP A 96 -3.72 16.27 7.99
CA ASP A 96 -3.68 14.87 8.44
C ASP A 96 -4.96 14.50 9.23
N GLU A 97 -5.47 15.37 10.08
CA GLU A 97 -6.71 15.11 10.84
C GLU A 97 -7.94 14.95 9.91
N GLU A 98 -7.96 15.64 8.77
CA GLU A 98 -9.02 15.50 7.78
C GLU A 98 -8.89 14.19 7.00
N VAL A 99 -7.66 13.74 6.74
CA VAL A 99 -7.39 12.44 6.11
C VAL A 99 -7.81 11.31 7.04
N GLU A 100 -7.39 11.34 8.30
CA GLU A 100 -7.78 10.36 9.32
C GLU A 100 -9.30 10.27 9.44
N LYS A 101 -9.98 11.43 9.49
CA LYS A 101 -11.45 11.48 9.53
C LYS A 101 -12.07 10.83 8.29
N ASN A 102 -11.59 11.16 7.09
CA ASN A 102 -12.11 10.58 5.87
C ASN A 102 -11.93 9.05 5.85
N TYR A 103 -10.74 8.57 6.21
CA TYR A 103 -10.45 7.15 6.31
C TYR A 103 -11.31 6.44 7.37
N ALA A 104 -11.54 7.05 8.54
CA ALA A 104 -12.44 6.52 9.56
C ALA A 104 -13.91 6.45 9.10
N GLU A 105 -14.31 7.33 8.20
CA GLU A 105 -15.63 7.36 7.56
C GLU A 105 -15.69 6.49 6.27
N GLU A 106 -14.64 5.71 5.98
CA GLU A 106 -14.50 4.90 4.75
C GLU A 106 -14.63 5.72 3.45
N LYS A 107 -14.23 6.99 3.50
CA LYS A 107 -14.13 7.88 2.35
C LYS A 107 -12.71 7.85 1.81
N PHE A 108 -12.61 7.71 0.50
CA PHE A 108 -11.34 7.63 -0.21
C PHE A 108 -11.37 8.49 -1.48
N PRO A 109 -10.21 8.91 -2.01
CA PRO A 109 -10.15 9.56 -3.31
C PRO A 109 -10.71 8.68 -4.42
N SER A 110 -11.28 9.30 -5.46
CA SER A 110 -11.79 8.56 -6.60
C SER A 110 -10.65 7.87 -7.37
N VAL A 111 -10.91 6.63 -7.79
CA VAL A 111 -9.99 5.79 -8.55
C VAL A 111 -10.50 5.46 -9.95
N GLU A 112 -11.68 5.97 -10.33
CA GLU A 112 -12.41 5.57 -11.55
C GLU A 112 -11.61 5.83 -12.83
N ALA A 113 -10.84 6.92 -12.86
CA ALA A 113 -10.02 7.30 -14.02
C ALA A 113 -8.61 6.66 -14.01
N LEU A 114 -8.26 5.90 -12.96
CA LEU A 114 -6.90 5.38 -12.79
C LEU A 114 -6.75 4.01 -13.43
N VAL A 115 -5.63 3.79 -14.12
CA VAL A 115 -5.31 2.52 -14.81
C VAL A 115 -5.37 1.31 -13.87
N LEU A 116 -5.01 1.52 -12.60
CA LEU A 116 -4.97 0.51 -11.53
C LEU A 116 -6.09 0.70 -10.51
N GLY A 117 -7.17 1.41 -10.85
CA GLY A 117 -8.18 1.82 -9.88
C GLY A 117 -8.85 0.67 -9.13
N ASP A 118 -9.17 -0.44 -9.80
CA ASP A 118 -9.79 -1.61 -9.17
C ASP A 118 -8.87 -2.21 -8.08
N ILE A 119 -7.59 -2.42 -8.36
CA ILE A 119 -6.68 -3.00 -7.36
C ILE A 119 -6.38 -2.03 -6.22
N ILE A 120 -6.30 -0.72 -6.49
CA ILE A 120 -6.16 0.30 -5.44
C ILE A 120 -7.35 0.22 -4.48
N ARG A 121 -8.58 0.19 -5.01
CA ARG A 121 -9.81 0.08 -4.20
C ARG A 121 -9.82 -1.21 -3.39
N ARG A 122 -9.48 -2.35 -3.99
CA ARG A 122 -9.43 -3.65 -3.30
C ARG A 122 -8.40 -3.67 -2.18
N CYS A 123 -7.24 -3.03 -2.37
CA CYS A 123 -6.26 -2.87 -1.30
C CYS A 123 -6.84 -2.06 -0.14
N TRP A 124 -7.46 -0.91 -0.43
CA TRP A 124 -8.09 -0.08 0.58
C TRP A 124 -9.25 -0.78 1.29
N ASP A 125 -10.07 -1.56 0.59
CA ASP A 125 -11.19 -2.34 1.16
C ASP A 125 -10.75 -3.63 1.88
N GLU A 126 -9.45 -3.88 2.02
CA GLU A 126 -8.92 -5.14 2.57
C GLU A 126 -9.40 -6.40 1.82
N GLN A 127 -9.74 -6.29 0.53
CA GLN A 127 -10.22 -7.39 -0.32
C GLN A 127 -9.09 -8.19 -0.99
N VAL A 128 -7.83 -7.87 -0.69
CA VAL A 128 -6.66 -8.60 -1.20
C VAL A 128 -5.90 -9.21 -0.03
N ASP A 129 -5.50 -10.47 -0.15
CA ASP A 129 -4.89 -11.22 0.96
C ASP A 129 -3.38 -11.36 0.84
N SER A 130 -2.78 -11.00 -0.29
CA SER A 130 -1.32 -11.05 -0.46
C SER A 130 -0.79 -10.05 -1.48
N ALA A 131 0.48 -9.66 -1.33
CA ALA A 131 1.18 -8.85 -2.32
C ALA A 131 1.34 -9.58 -3.66
N THR A 132 1.33 -10.92 -3.64
CA THR A 132 1.32 -11.78 -4.83
C THR A 132 0.02 -11.61 -5.62
N ASP A 133 -1.13 -11.47 -4.95
CA ASP A 133 -2.41 -11.26 -5.64
C ASP A 133 -2.48 -9.86 -6.25
N VAL A 134 -1.95 -8.85 -5.56
CA VAL A 134 -1.76 -7.50 -6.13
C VAL A 134 -0.87 -7.57 -7.38
N LEU A 135 0.27 -8.27 -7.31
CA LEU A 135 1.17 -8.44 -8.45
C LEU A 135 0.47 -9.10 -9.64
N LYS A 136 -0.22 -10.22 -9.42
CA LYS A 136 -0.95 -10.94 -10.48
C LYS A 136 -1.98 -10.01 -11.14
N PHE A 137 -2.73 -9.25 -10.33
CA PHE A 137 -3.72 -8.32 -10.85
C PHE A 137 -3.07 -7.24 -11.73
N ILE A 138 -1.98 -6.60 -11.26
CA ILE A 138 -1.26 -5.58 -12.03
C ILE A 138 -0.76 -6.15 -13.36
N VAL A 139 -0.17 -7.35 -13.36
CA VAL A 139 0.31 -8.01 -14.58
C VAL A 139 -0.84 -8.26 -15.56
N LEU A 140 -1.98 -8.78 -15.08
CA LEU A 140 -3.16 -9.00 -15.93
C LEU A 140 -3.72 -7.70 -16.51
N CYS A 141 -3.80 -6.63 -15.71
CA CYS A 141 -4.29 -5.33 -16.18
C CYS A 141 -3.37 -4.69 -17.23
N ILE A 142 -2.05 -4.75 -17.04
CA ILE A 142 -1.09 -4.16 -17.98
C ILE A 142 -1.05 -4.98 -19.26
N LEU A 143 -0.96 -6.31 -19.17
CA LEU A 143 -0.93 -7.18 -20.35
C LEU A 143 -2.25 -7.12 -21.12
N GLY A 144 -3.40 -7.10 -20.43
CA GLY A 144 -4.72 -6.98 -21.06
C GLY A 144 -4.90 -5.67 -21.84
N LYS A 145 -4.22 -4.59 -21.43
CA LYS A 145 -4.22 -3.29 -22.13
C LYS A 145 -3.20 -3.19 -23.26
N MET A 146 -2.19 -4.07 -23.32
CA MET A 146 -1.24 -4.13 -24.44
C MET A 146 -1.77 -4.92 -25.65
N VAL A 147 -2.81 -5.74 -25.44
CA VAL A 147 -3.38 -6.63 -26.46
C VAL A 147 -4.69 -6.05 -27.06
N ALA A 148 -5.19 -4.94 -26.52
CA ALA A 148 -6.36 -4.20 -27.00
C ALA A 148 -5.94 -2.92 -27.73
#